data_AF-A0A1M4T966-F1
#
_entry.id   AF-A0A1M4T966-F1
#
_cell.length_a   1.000
_cell.length_b   1.000
_cell.length_c   1.000
_cell.angle_alpha   90.00
_cell.angle_beta   90.00
_cell.angle_gamma   90.00
#
_symmetry.space_group_name_H-M   'P 1'
#
loop_
_entity.id
_entity.type
_entity.pdbx_description
1 polymer ?
#
loop_
_entity_poly.entity_id
_entity_poly.type
_entity_poly.pdbx_seq_one_letter_code
_entity_poly.pdbx_strand_id
1 'polypeptide(L)'
;MIKIHEIPSPCYVMEEELLRKNLSLIKSVKDRTGVNIILAFKAFALWKSFPIIREYIPHSTASSVFEAQLAFEEMGSPAHTFSPAYTNENFPVFLKYSSHITFNSLSQFERFYPMVVADGNKVSCGIRVNPEYSEVETDLYNPCAPGSRLGVTADLLGDNLPEGLDGIHFHTLCESSSYDLEKTLEVVEAKFDKLLRQAKWLNMGGGHLMTRSDYDIEHLVGLLTKLKAKYPHLEIIMEPGSAFAWQTGVLISTVVDIVENHGIKTAMLDVSFACHMPDCLEMPYKPQIRGAYHDPIEGKPTYRMGGNSCLSGDFMGDWSFDEPLAIGDKIVFEDMIHYTIVKTTMFNGVSHPALALWSKDDKLQIYREFDYNDYKNRMS
;
A
#
# COMPACT_ATOMS: atom_id res chain seq x y z
N MET A 1 12.56 7.37 19.77
CA MET A 1 11.15 7.10 20.18
C MET A 1 10.42 8.42 20.23
N ILE A 2 9.28 8.52 19.52
CA ILE A 2 8.47 9.74 19.54
C ILE A 2 8.06 10.17 20.94
N LYS A 3 8.00 11.48 21.17
CA LYS A 3 7.48 12.06 22.41
C LYS A 3 5.98 12.34 22.25
N ILE A 4 5.16 11.37 22.66
CA ILE A 4 3.69 11.40 22.47
C ILE A 4 3.04 12.71 22.97
N HIS A 5 3.54 13.27 24.07
CA HIS A 5 3.00 14.50 24.66
C HIS A 5 3.26 15.77 23.84
N GLU A 6 4.22 15.75 22.90
CA GLU A 6 4.50 16.88 21.99
C GLU A 6 3.63 16.81 20.72
N ILE A 7 2.87 15.73 20.52
CA ILE A 7 2.11 15.46 19.29
C ILE A 7 0.63 15.87 19.47
N PRO A 8 0.04 16.61 18.51
CA PRO A 8 -1.39 16.95 18.55
C PRO A 8 -2.27 15.70 18.44
N SER A 9 -3.55 15.84 18.79
CA SER A 9 -4.53 14.77 18.64
C SER A 9 -5.78 15.29 17.94
N PRO A 10 -6.32 14.52 16.97
CA PRO A 10 -5.76 13.28 16.44
C PRO A 10 -4.61 13.54 15.44
N CYS A 11 -3.62 12.65 15.35
CA CYS A 11 -2.48 12.81 14.41
C CYS A 11 -1.86 11.48 13.98
N TYR A 12 -1.65 11.32 12.66
CA TYR A 12 -0.74 10.31 12.12
C TYR A 12 0.68 10.82 12.17
N VAL A 13 1.56 10.08 12.84
CA VAL A 13 2.98 10.44 12.94
C VAL A 13 3.84 9.31 12.41
N MET A 14 4.55 9.59 11.34
CA MET A 14 5.57 8.71 10.78
C MET A 14 6.94 9.04 11.40
N GLU A 15 7.70 8.02 11.80
CA GLU A 15 9.06 8.13 12.34
C GLU A 15 10.08 7.99 11.21
N GLU A 16 10.89 9.04 11.00
CA GLU A 16 11.90 9.06 9.93
C GLU A 16 12.91 7.91 10.07
N GLU A 17 13.36 7.61 11.28
CA GLU A 17 14.33 6.53 11.52
C GLU A 17 13.78 5.15 11.12
N LEU A 18 12.51 4.88 11.44
CA LEU A 18 11.85 3.62 11.09
C LEU A 18 11.64 3.53 9.57
N LEU A 19 11.22 4.62 8.93
CA LEU A 19 11.13 4.69 7.47
C LEU A 19 12.49 4.42 6.82
N ARG A 20 13.56 5.07 7.28
CA ARG A 20 14.92 4.89 6.75
C ARG A 20 15.44 3.47 6.97
N LYS A 21 15.09 2.82 8.07
CA LYS A 21 15.41 1.41 8.33
C LYS A 21 14.77 0.51 7.27
N ASN A 22 13.49 0.68 7.00
CA ASN A 22 12.77 -0.06 5.95
C ASN A 22 13.38 0.18 4.58
N LEU A 23 13.62 1.44 4.21
CA LEU A 23 14.22 1.83 2.94
C LEU A 23 15.64 1.26 2.76
N SER A 24 16.43 1.19 3.83
CA SER A 24 17.79 0.60 3.80
C SER A 24 17.74 -0.89 3.50
N LEU A 25 16.80 -1.63 4.10
CA LEU A 25 16.59 -3.05 3.82
C LEU A 25 16.14 -3.26 2.36
N ILE A 26 15.15 -2.50 1.90
CA ILE A 26 14.65 -2.57 0.53
C ILE A 26 15.78 -2.29 -0.48
N LYS A 27 16.58 -1.24 -0.22
CA LYS A 27 17.74 -0.91 -1.04
C LYS A 27 18.78 -2.05 -1.04
N SER A 28 19.03 -2.69 0.11
CA SER A 28 19.93 -3.84 0.19
C SER A 28 19.46 -5.01 -0.70
N VAL A 29 18.15 -5.33 -0.71
CA VAL A 29 17.59 -6.36 -1.60
C VAL A 29 17.81 -5.99 -3.08
N LYS A 30 17.50 -4.74 -3.45
CA LYS A 30 17.73 -4.20 -4.81
C LYS A 30 19.21 -4.33 -5.22
N ASP A 31 20.13 -3.88 -4.37
CA ASP A 31 21.57 -3.87 -4.68
C ASP A 31 22.15 -5.29 -4.79
N ARG A 32 21.69 -6.24 -3.95
CA ARG A 32 22.18 -7.62 -3.93
C ARG A 32 21.68 -8.48 -5.08
N THR A 33 20.53 -8.15 -5.65
CA THR A 33 19.86 -8.97 -6.67
C THR A 33 19.85 -8.33 -8.05
N GLY A 34 20.09 -7.01 -8.13
CA GLY A 34 19.99 -6.24 -9.37
C GLY A 34 18.55 -6.08 -9.89
N VAL A 35 17.54 -6.47 -9.11
CA VAL A 35 16.13 -6.21 -9.47
C VAL A 35 15.78 -4.76 -9.19
N ASN A 36 14.80 -4.23 -9.90
CA ASN A 36 14.25 -2.94 -9.61
C ASN A 36 13.15 -3.07 -8.54
N ILE A 37 13.11 -2.13 -7.60
CA ILE A 37 12.04 -2.06 -6.60
C ILE A 37 11.50 -0.64 -6.68
N ILE A 38 10.18 -0.50 -6.74
CA ILE A 38 9.48 0.77 -6.87
C ILE A 38 8.38 0.88 -5.80
N LEU A 39 8.04 2.09 -5.39
CA LEU A 39 7.02 2.32 -4.34
C LEU A 39 5.60 2.26 -4.94
N ALA A 40 4.71 1.47 -4.35
CA ALA A 40 3.29 1.48 -4.71
C ALA A 40 2.46 2.50 -3.94
N PHE A 41 1.98 3.54 -4.64
CA PHE A 41 1.22 4.65 -4.05
C PHE A 41 -0.12 4.26 -3.45
N LYS A 42 -0.74 3.17 -3.96
CA LYS A 42 -1.97 2.61 -3.37
C LYS A 42 -1.87 2.32 -1.88
N ALA A 43 -0.66 2.04 -1.38
CA ALA A 43 -0.40 1.78 0.03
C ALA A 43 0.10 3.03 0.76
N PHE A 44 0.87 3.89 0.08
CA PHE A 44 1.54 5.01 0.70
C PHE A 44 1.83 6.14 -0.31
N ALA A 45 1.25 7.31 -0.09
CA ALA A 45 1.41 8.49 -0.95
C ALA A 45 1.64 9.80 -0.16
N LEU A 46 2.25 9.72 1.03
CA LEU A 46 2.55 10.91 1.85
C LEU A 46 3.73 11.70 1.25
N TRP A 47 3.46 12.44 0.19
CA TRP A 47 4.46 12.98 -0.74
C TRP A 47 5.53 13.88 -0.11
N LYS A 48 5.24 14.57 1.00
CA LYS A 48 6.23 15.36 1.75
C LYS A 48 7.41 14.52 2.26
N SER A 49 7.24 13.21 2.35
CA SER A 49 8.31 12.26 2.70
C SER A 49 9.11 11.70 1.51
N PHE A 50 8.65 11.92 0.27
CA PHE A 50 9.32 11.41 -0.93
C PHE A 50 10.79 11.88 -1.07
N PRO A 51 11.21 13.07 -0.60
CA PRO A 51 12.63 13.40 -0.54
C PRO A 51 13.48 12.35 0.18
N ILE A 52 12.99 11.79 1.30
CA ILE A 52 13.67 10.73 2.05
C ILE A 52 13.67 9.42 1.24
N ILE A 53 12.54 9.08 0.62
CA ILE A 53 12.38 7.84 -0.16
C ILE A 53 13.33 7.82 -1.37
N ARG A 54 13.46 8.95 -2.07
CA ARG A 54 14.35 9.10 -3.24
C ARG A 54 15.82 8.84 -2.95
N GLU A 55 16.27 9.03 -1.72
CA GLU A 55 17.65 8.68 -1.32
C GLU A 55 17.95 7.18 -1.51
N TYR A 56 16.90 6.34 -1.55
CA TYR A 56 17.00 4.89 -1.63
C TYR A 56 16.36 4.33 -2.91
N ILE A 57 15.13 4.75 -3.20
CA ILE A 57 14.28 4.23 -4.29
C ILE A 57 13.54 5.40 -4.97
N PRO A 58 13.99 5.89 -6.14
CA PRO A 58 13.46 7.09 -6.76
C PRO A 58 12.34 6.83 -7.78
N HIS A 59 11.65 5.69 -7.68
CA HIS A 59 10.64 5.26 -8.66
C HIS A 59 9.37 4.76 -7.97
N SER A 60 8.24 4.89 -8.65
CA SER A 60 6.94 4.49 -8.12
C SER A 60 6.04 3.85 -9.18
N THR A 61 5.06 3.10 -8.69
CA THR A 61 3.93 2.59 -9.47
C THR A 61 2.66 3.37 -9.12
N ALA A 62 1.82 3.58 -10.12
CA ALA A 62 0.58 4.34 -10.03
C ALA A 62 -0.60 3.54 -10.61
N SER A 63 -1.77 3.74 -10.03
CA SER A 63 -3.02 3.09 -10.43
C SER A 63 -4.10 4.04 -10.94
N SER A 64 -3.83 5.35 -10.87
CA SER A 64 -4.74 6.41 -11.31
C SER A 64 -3.97 7.59 -11.89
N VAL A 65 -4.67 8.47 -12.61
CA VAL A 65 -4.06 9.68 -13.19
C VAL A 65 -3.45 10.59 -12.13
N PHE A 66 -4.07 10.69 -10.95
CA PHE A 66 -3.56 11.51 -9.86
C PHE A 66 -2.31 10.89 -9.23
N GLU A 67 -2.25 9.57 -9.09
CA GLU A 67 -1.03 8.90 -8.63
C GLU A 67 0.10 9.04 -9.66
N ALA A 68 -0.18 8.92 -10.96
CA ALA A 68 0.82 9.08 -12.01
C ALA A 68 1.37 10.52 -12.04
N GLN A 69 0.49 11.51 -11.93
CA GLN A 69 0.89 12.92 -11.83
C GLN A 69 1.70 13.19 -10.55
N LEU A 70 1.26 12.67 -9.40
CA LEU A 70 1.99 12.80 -8.13
C LEU A 70 3.39 12.16 -8.22
N ALA A 71 3.54 11.05 -8.94
CA ALA A 71 4.83 10.42 -9.15
C ALA A 71 5.76 11.35 -9.94
N PHE A 72 5.24 11.91 -11.03
CA PHE A 72 6.02 12.81 -11.86
C PHE A 72 6.42 14.10 -11.13
N GLU A 73 5.47 14.74 -10.44
CA GLU A 73 5.67 16.05 -9.80
C GLU A 73 6.43 15.93 -8.48
N GLU A 74 6.00 15.03 -7.60
CA GLU A 74 6.50 14.98 -6.22
C GLU A 74 7.53 13.89 -5.99
N MET A 75 7.41 12.72 -6.65
CA MET A 75 8.46 11.69 -6.60
C MET A 75 9.62 12.04 -7.53
N GLY A 76 9.37 12.83 -8.59
CA GLY A 76 10.39 13.29 -9.54
C GLY A 76 10.74 12.26 -10.62
N SER A 77 9.88 11.26 -10.83
CA SER A 77 10.06 10.21 -11.84
C SER A 77 8.74 9.82 -12.50
N PRO A 78 8.70 9.53 -13.82
CA PRO A 78 7.51 8.98 -14.44
C PRO A 78 7.11 7.64 -13.82
N ALA A 79 5.81 7.43 -13.60
CA ALA A 79 5.30 6.22 -12.96
C ALA A 79 5.39 4.98 -13.86
N HIS A 80 5.42 3.81 -13.22
CA HIS A 80 4.94 2.58 -13.84
C HIS A 80 3.43 2.51 -13.58
N THR A 81 2.60 2.61 -14.62
CA THR A 81 1.16 2.73 -14.43
C THR A 81 0.46 1.41 -14.72
N PHE A 82 -0.45 1.00 -13.84
CA PHE A 82 -1.44 -0.05 -14.10
C PHE A 82 -2.84 0.47 -13.77
N SER A 83 -3.75 0.47 -14.74
CA SER A 83 -5.18 0.66 -14.50
C SER A 83 -5.97 -0.55 -14.97
N PRO A 84 -6.98 -1.02 -14.21
CA PRO A 84 -7.95 -1.99 -14.72
C PRO A 84 -8.73 -1.48 -15.93
N ALA A 85 -8.88 -0.16 -16.07
CA ALA A 85 -9.66 0.47 -17.13
C ALA A 85 -9.15 1.87 -17.49
N TYR A 86 -8.47 1.97 -18.64
CA TYR A 86 -8.17 3.24 -19.28
C TYR A 86 -9.39 3.75 -20.06
N THR A 87 -9.51 5.07 -20.14
CA THR A 87 -10.54 5.78 -20.93
C THR A 87 -9.87 6.72 -21.92
N ASN A 88 -10.62 7.16 -22.94
CA ASN A 88 -10.07 8.09 -23.94
C ASN A 88 -9.64 9.43 -23.31
N GLU A 89 -10.35 9.84 -22.25
CA GLU A 89 -10.12 11.09 -21.54
C GLU A 89 -8.86 11.02 -20.67
N ASN A 90 -8.62 9.87 -20.01
CA ASN A 90 -7.54 9.72 -19.04
C ASN A 90 -6.22 9.23 -19.68
N PHE A 91 -6.27 8.48 -20.79
CA PHE A 91 -5.08 7.87 -21.39
C PHE A 91 -4.01 8.88 -21.82
N PRO A 92 -4.35 10.05 -22.42
CA PRO A 92 -3.35 11.07 -22.73
C PRO A 92 -2.60 11.59 -21.49
N VAL A 93 -3.27 11.64 -20.34
CA VAL A 93 -2.65 12.05 -19.07
C VAL A 93 -1.66 10.98 -18.60
N PHE A 94 -2.02 9.70 -18.73
CA PHE A 94 -1.10 8.60 -18.44
C PHE A 94 0.15 8.62 -19.33
N LEU A 95 0.00 8.86 -20.64
CA LEU A 95 1.15 8.98 -21.56
C LEU A 95 2.12 10.09 -21.15
N LYS A 96 1.60 11.20 -20.60
CA LYS A 96 2.44 12.32 -20.14
C LYS A 96 3.28 11.97 -18.91
N TYR A 97 2.75 11.16 -18.00
CA TYR A 97 3.32 10.98 -16.66
C TYR A 97 3.86 9.56 -16.38
N SER A 98 3.83 8.65 -17.35
CA SER A 98 4.26 7.27 -17.17
C SER A 98 5.47 6.93 -18.04
N SER A 99 6.37 6.11 -17.52
CA SER A 99 7.42 5.43 -18.30
C SER A 99 6.96 4.06 -18.80
N HIS A 100 6.09 3.42 -18.01
CA HIS A 100 5.51 2.12 -18.33
C HIS A 100 3.98 2.18 -18.19
N ILE A 101 3.26 1.50 -19.08
CA ILE A 101 1.81 1.32 -18.99
C ILE A 101 1.51 -0.17 -19.12
N THR A 102 0.94 -0.74 -18.07
CA THR A 102 0.43 -2.11 -18.07
C THR A 102 -1.06 -2.09 -18.36
N PHE A 103 -1.46 -2.80 -19.42
CA PHE A 103 -2.85 -3.03 -19.76
C PHE A 103 -3.42 -4.21 -18.97
N ASN A 104 -4.68 -4.12 -18.58
CA ASN A 104 -5.36 -5.22 -17.88
C ASN A 104 -5.90 -6.30 -18.83
N SER A 105 -6.17 -5.95 -20.10
CA SER A 105 -6.74 -6.83 -21.11
C SER A 105 -6.19 -6.55 -22.51
N LEU A 106 -6.27 -7.54 -23.40
CA LEU A 106 -5.92 -7.38 -24.82
C LEU A 106 -6.78 -6.32 -25.51
N SER A 107 -8.08 -6.25 -25.20
CA SER A 107 -8.98 -5.24 -25.77
C SER A 107 -8.61 -3.80 -25.38
N GLN A 108 -8.08 -3.58 -24.17
CA GLN A 108 -7.56 -2.28 -23.75
C GLN A 108 -6.26 -1.96 -24.47
N PHE A 109 -5.35 -2.93 -24.59
CA PHE A 109 -4.11 -2.78 -25.37
C PHE A 109 -4.41 -2.42 -26.83
N GLU A 110 -5.21 -3.21 -27.54
CA GLU A 110 -5.58 -2.97 -28.94
C GLU A 110 -6.21 -1.58 -29.16
N ARG A 111 -7.03 -1.14 -28.21
CA ARG A 111 -7.70 0.16 -28.28
C ARG A 111 -6.74 1.34 -28.11
N PHE A 112 -5.79 1.26 -27.19
CA PHE A 112 -4.99 2.40 -26.76
C PHE A 112 -3.55 2.40 -27.29
N TYR A 113 -3.02 1.24 -27.71
CA TYR A 113 -1.69 1.14 -28.30
C TYR A 113 -1.46 2.07 -29.51
N PRO A 114 -2.44 2.30 -30.42
CA PRO A 114 -2.27 3.29 -31.49
C PRO A 114 -1.93 4.69 -30.98
N MET A 115 -2.40 5.08 -29.79
CA MET A 115 -2.05 6.37 -29.18
C MET A 115 -0.62 6.40 -28.65
N VAL A 116 -0.11 5.27 -28.14
CA VAL A 116 1.29 5.13 -27.72
C VAL A 116 2.22 5.29 -28.94
N VAL A 117 1.86 4.65 -30.06
CA VAL A 117 2.58 4.78 -31.33
C VAL A 117 2.56 6.22 -31.83
N ALA A 118 1.39 6.88 -31.79
CA ALA A 118 1.25 8.27 -32.20
C ALA A 118 2.05 9.26 -31.33
N ASP A 119 2.27 8.94 -30.05
CA ASP A 119 3.14 9.73 -29.15
C ASP A 119 4.64 9.40 -29.33
N GLY A 120 4.97 8.51 -30.26
CA GLY A 120 6.35 8.16 -30.62
C GLY A 120 6.96 7.02 -29.79
N ASN A 121 6.12 6.13 -29.22
CA ASN A 121 6.56 4.98 -28.41
C ASN A 121 7.43 5.37 -27.21
N LYS A 122 7.10 6.49 -26.55
CA LYS A 122 7.82 6.94 -25.35
C LYS A 122 7.58 6.06 -24.12
N VAL A 123 6.47 5.35 -24.10
CA VAL A 123 6.04 4.50 -22.98
C VAL A 123 6.22 3.04 -23.36
N SER A 124 6.83 2.25 -22.48
CA SER A 124 6.90 0.80 -22.65
C SER A 124 5.60 0.15 -22.20
N CYS A 125 4.95 -0.60 -23.11
CA CYS A 125 3.67 -1.23 -22.82
C CYS A 125 3.86 -2.64 -22.26
N GLY A 126 3.03 -3.02 -21.29
CA GLY A 126 2.97 -4.39 -20.78
C GLY A 126 1.54 -4.88 -20.64
N ILE A 127 1.39 -6.16 -20.33
CA ILE A 127 0.10 -6.80 -20.09
C ILE A 127 0.10 -7.45 -18.71
N ARG A 128 -0.96 -7.20 -17.94
CA ARG A 128 -1.18 -7.94 -16.70
C ARG A 128 -1.65 -9.35 -17.04
N VAL A 129 -0.99 -10.35 -16.48
CA VAL A 129 -1.37 -11.75 -16.61
C VAL A 129 -2.02 -12.25 -15.33
N ASN A 130 -2.94 -13.21 -15.49
CA ASN A 130 -3.58 -13.91 -14.40
C ASN A 130 -3.06 -15.36 -14.37
N PRO A 131 -2.23 -15.74 -13.39
CA PRO A 131 -1.76 -17.11 -13.24
C PRO A 131 -2.81 -18.04 -12.64
N GLU A 132 -3.98 -17.53 -12.26
CA GLU A 132 -5.07 -18.27 -11.61
C GLU A 132 -4.60 -19.00 -10.35
N TYR A 133 -3.71 -18.32 -9.60
CA TYR A 133 -3.13 -18.82 -8.36
C TYR A 133 -2.84 -17.65 -7.42
N SER A 134 -3.29 -17.78 -6.17
CA SER A 134 -3.11 -16.81 -5.10
C SER A 134 -3.25 -17.52 -3.75
N GLU A 135 -2.35 -17.20 -2.80
CA GLU A 135 -2.41 -17.67 -1.40
C GLU A 135 -3.27 -16.75 -0.52
N VAL A 136 -3.82 -15.67 -1.07
CA VAL A 136 -4.69 -14.74 -0.34
C VAL A 136 -6.03 -15.41 0.00
N GLU A 137 -6.27 -15.65 1.29
CA GLU A 137 -7.49 -16.31 1.78
C GLU A 137 -8.75 -15.43 1.69
N THR A 138 -8.61 -14.12 1.85
CA THR A 138 -9.74 -13.18 1.79
C THR A 138 -10.15 -12.89 0.35
N ASP A 139 -11.33 -13.35 -0.06
CA ASP A 139 -11.84 -13.21 -1.44
C ASP A 139 -11.81 -11.77 -1.96
N LEU A 140 -12.12 -10.76 -1.12
CA LEU A 140 -12.09 -9.35 -1.50
C LEU A 140 -10.72 -8.90 -2.06
N TYR A 141 -9.64 -9.53 -1.59
CA TYR A 141 -8.27 -9.22 -1.96
C TYR A 141 -7.63 -10.28 -2.87
N ASN A 142 -8.34 -11.35 -3.23
CA ASN A 142 -7.83 -12.39 -4.11
C ASN A 142 -7.94 -11.96 -5.60
N PRO A 143 -6.83 -11.59 -6.26
CA PRO A 143 -6.87 -11.13 -7.64
C PRO A 143 -6.99 -12.28 -8.65
N CYS A 144 -6.95 -13.53 -8.20
CA CYS A 144 -7.04 -14.73 -9.00
C CYS A 144 -8.30 -15.56 -8.70
N ALA A 145 -9.27 -14.98 -7.98
CA ALA A 145 -10.55 -15.61 -7.72
C ALA A 145 -11.23 -16.06 -9.03
N PRO A 146 -12.04 -17.14 -9.04
CA PRO A 146 -12.78 -17.57 -10.21
C PRO A 146 -13.59 -16.42 -10.83
N GLY A 147 -13.41 -16.18 -12.14
CA GLY A 147 -14.04 -15.04 -12.82
C GLY A 147 -13.38 -13.69 -12.53
N SER A 148 -12.15 -13.68 -12.00
CA SER A 148 -11.40 -12.45 -11.74
C SER A 148 -11.32 -11.58 -12.99
N ARG A 149 -11.56 -10.29 -12.79
CA ARG A 149 -11.46 -9.25 -13.82
C ARG A 149 -10.02 -8.77 -14.05
N LEU A 150 -9.03 -9.31 -13.35
CA LEU A 150 -7.67 -8.78 -13.29
C LEU A 150 -6.68 -9.67 -14.04
N GLY A 151 -6.14 -9.12 -15.13
CA GLY A 151 -5.15 -9.78 -15.98
C GLY A 151 -5.74 -10.81 -16.96
N VAL A 152 -4.92 -11.16 -17.95
CA VAL A 152 -5.24 -12.12 -19.02
C VAL A 152 -4.66 -13.49 -18.65
N THR A 153 -5.47 -14.54 -18.77
CA THR A 153 -5.05 -15.92 -18.54
C THR A 153 -4.22 -16.45 -19.71
N ALA A 154 -3.42 -17.50 -19.46
CA ALA A 154 -2.48 -18.04 -20.44
C ALA A 154 -3.18 -18.59 -21.72
N ASP A 155 -4.38 -19.17 -21.57
CA ASP A 155 -5.17 -19.70 -22.69
C ASP A 155 -5.65 -18.60 -23.65
N LEU A 156 -5.92 -17.39 -23.13
CA LEU A 156 -6.34 -16.24 -23.93
C LEU A 156 -5.16 -15.49 -24.57
N LEU A 157 -4.01 -15.44 -23.89
CA LEU A 157 -2.82 -14.73 -24.38
C LEU A 157 -2.04 -15.54 -25.41
N GLY A 158 -2.07 -16.88 -25.30
CA GLY A 158 -1.33 -17.79 -26.16
C GLY A 158 0.17 -17.79 -25.90
N ASP A 159 0.95 -18.28 -26.88
CA ASP A 159 2.40 -18.49 -26.72
C ASP A 159 3.26 -17.31 -27.20
N ASN A 160 2.70 -16.33 -27.91
CA ASN A 160 3.45 -15.21 -28.49
C ASN A 160 2.96 -13.89 -27.91
N LEU A 161 3.90 -13.06 -27.47
CA LEU A 161 3.58 -11.74 -26.94
C LEU A 161 3.16 -10.82 -28.12
N PRO A 162 1.99 -10.16 -28.07
CA PRO A 162 1.57 -9.24 -29.12
C PRO A 162 2.62 -8.17 -29.43
N GLU A 163 2.77 -7.83 -30.72
CA GLU A 163 3.68 -6.76 -31.14
C GLU A 163 3.35 -5.45 -30.43
N GLY A 164 4.37 -4.82 -29.82
CA GLY A 164 4.21 -3.58 -29.05
C GLY A 164 4.11 -3.79 -27.54
N LEU A 165 3.85 -5.02 -27.08
CA LEU A 165 4.01 -5.36 -25.67
C LEU A 165 5.47 -5.73 -25.39
N ASP A 166 6.07 -5.00 -24.47
CA ASP A 166 7.44 -5.17 -24.00
C ASP A 166 7.51 -5.96 -22.68
N GLY A 167 6.41 -6.04 -21.92
CA GLY A 167 6.49 -6.61 -20.59
C GLY A 167 5.26 -7.32 -20.07
N ILE A 168 5.50 -8.06 -19.00
CA ILE A 168 4.50 -8.88 -18.31
C ILE A 168 4.41 -8.42 -16.87
N HIS A 169 3.20 -8.28 -16.37
CA HIS A 169 2.93 -7.93 -14.98
C HIS A 169 2.05 -8.98 -14.33
N PHE A 170 2.35 -9.38 -13.10
CA PHE A 170 1.40 -10.10 -12.27
C PHE A 170 1.37 -9.48 -10.88
N HIS A 171 0.26 -9.63 -10.18
CA HIS A 171 0.14 -9.24 -8.78
C HIS A 171 -0.89 -10.15 -8.12
N THR A 172 -0.39 -11.06 -7.30
CA THR A 172 -1.15 -12.17 -6.66
C THR A 172 -0.93 -12.26 -5.15
N LEU A 173 -0.04 -11.43 -4.59
CA LEU A 173 0.33 -11.45 -3.18
C LEU A 173 -0.32 -10.29 -2.42
N CYS A 174 -0.62 -10.54 -1.14
CA CYS A 174 -1.05 -9.56 -0.16
C CYS A 174 -0.38 -9.90 1.17
N GLU A 175 0.45 -8.99 1.70
CA GLU A 175 1.21 -9.17 2.95
C GLU A 175 1.90 -10.54 3.13
N SER A 176 2.38 -11.10 2.01
CA SER A 176 2.83 -12.48 1.90
C SER A 176 4.33 -12.63 2.17
N SER A 177 4.77 -13.88 2.38
CA SER A 177 6.17 -14.26 2.62
C SER A 177 6.97 -14.42 1.31
N SER A 178 8.29 -14.63 1.43
CA SER A 178 9.12 -14.98 0.27
C SER A 178 8.82 -16.38 -0.29
N TYR A 179 8.29 -17.28 0.53
CA TYR A 179 7.86 -18.62 0.09
C TYR A 179 6.57 -18.57 -0.73
N ASP A 180 5.67 -17.64 -0.45
CA ASP A 180 4.46 -17.45 -1.27
C ASP A 180 4.81 -16.87 -2.65
N LEU A 181 5.85 -16.03 -2.73
CA LEU A 181 6.43 -15.61 -4.01
C LEU A 181 7.04 -16.80 -4.77
N GLU A 182 7.77 -17.69 -4.10
CA GLU A 182 8.35 -18.89 -4.74
C GLU A 182 7.26 -19.72 -5.42
N LYS A 183 6.22 -20.11 -4.69
CA LYS A 183 5.08 -20.87 -5.25
C LYS A 183 4.39 -20.12 -6.40
N THR A 184 4.21 -18.80 -6.24
CA THR A 184 3.64 -17.97 -7.32
C THR A 184 4.51 -18.01 -8.57
N LEU A 185 5.84 -17.89 -8.43
CA LEU A 185 6.77 -17.94 -9.53
C LEU A 185 6.75 -19.31 -10.22
N GLU A 186 6.68 -20.41 -9.48
CA GLU A 186 6.55 -21.75 -10.07
C GLU A 186 5.35 -21.83 -11.02
N VAL A 187 4.19 -21.30 -10.62
CA VAL A 187 2.98 -21.27 -11.46
C VAL A 187 3.12 -20.31 -12.63
N VAL A 188 3.66 -19.11 -12.40
CA VAL A 188 3.87 -18.10 -13.45
C VAL A 188 4.84 -18.62 -14.51
N GLU A 189 5.94 -19.23 -14.11
CA GLU A 189 6.91 -19.81 -15.02
C GLU A 189 6.31 -21.00 -15.77
N ALA A 190 5.56 -21.88 -15.10
CA ALA A 190 4.90 -23.00 -15.77
C ALA A 190 3.90 -22.54 -16.86
N LYS A 191 3.15 -21.45 -16.61
CA LYS A 191 2.12 -20.95 -17.52
C LYS A 191 2.64 -19.97 -18.57
N PHE A 192 3.63 -19.15 -18.25
CA PHE A 192 4.04 -17.99 -19.06
C PHE A 192 5.53 -18.00 -19.49
N ASP A 193 6.31 -19.09 -19.26
CA ASP A 193 7.75 -19.14 -19.64
C ASP A 193 8.03 -18.70 -21.08
N LYS A 194 7.23 -19.17 -22.04
CA LYS A 194 7.40 -18.80 -23.47
C LYS A 194 7.29 -17.29 -23.68
N LEU A 195 6.37 -16.64 -22.96
CA LEU A 195 6.14 -15.19 -23.05
C LEU A 195 7.21 -14.41 -22.27
N LEU A 196 7.65 -14.91 -21.11
CA LEU A 196 8.76 -14.35 -20.33
C LEU A 196 10.08 -14.33 -21.14
N ARG A 197 10.30 -15.32 -22.01
CA ARG A 197 11.46 -15.34 -22.93
C ARG A 197 11.39 -14.27 -24.03
N GLN A 198 10.21 -13.73 -24.32
CA GLN A 198 10.00 -12.69 -25.34
C GLN A 198 9.95 -11.29 -24.73
N ALA A 199 9.47 -11.17 -23.49
CA ALA A 199 9.39 -9.91 -22.78
C ALA A 199 10.78 -9.30 -22.53
N LYS A 200 10.81 -7.98 -22.37
CA LYS A 200 11.96 -7.17 -21.93
C LYS A 200 11.94 -6.94 -20.42
N TRP A 201 10.76 -6.92 -19.80
CA TRP A 201 10.62 -6.74 -18.36
C TRP A 201 9.48 -7.58 -17.76
N LEU A 202 9.65 -7.95 -16.50
CA LEU A 202 8.68 -8.64 -15.66
C LEU A 202 8.45 -7.83 -14.38
N ASN A 203 7.24 -7.33 -14.17
CA ASN A 203 6.84 -6.73 -12.91
C ASN A 203 6.03 -7.76 -12.08
N MET A 204 6.55 -8.10 -10.91
CA MET A 204 5.98 -9.12 -10.02
C MET A 204 5.01 -8.55 -8.98
N GLY A 205 4.55 -7.31 -9.18
CA GLY A 205 3.54 -6.71 -8.33
C GLY A 205 4.04 -6.37 -6.93
N GLY A 206 3.11 -6.00 -6.06
CA GLY A 206 3.33 -5.81 -4.63
C GLY A 206 2.98 -7.05 -3.80
N GLY A 207 2.78 -6.86 -2.50
CA GLY A 207 2.46 -7.93 -1.54
C GLY A 207 3.67 -8.57 -0.87
N HIS A 208 4.88 -8.22 -1.31
CA HIS A 208 6.14 -8.67 -0.72
C HIS A 208 6.43 -7.91 0.58
N LEU A 209 6.05 -8.45 1.73
CA LEU A 209 6.18 -7.74 3.00
C LEU A 209 7.58 -7.89 3.63
N MET A 210 8.61 -7.54 2.85
CA MET A 210 10.01 -7.82 3.18
C MET A 210 10.54 -7.10 4.43
N THR A 211 9.86 -6.08 4.93
CA THR A 211 10.27 -5.35 6.14
C THR A 211 9.58 -5.85 7.41
N ARG A 212 8.72 -6.87 7.31
CA ARG A 212 8.20 -7.60 8.48
C ARG A 212 9.34 -8.39 9.14
N SER A 213 9.33 -8.46 10.46
CA SER A 213 10.45 -9.01 11.25
C SER A 213 10.75 -10.50 11.02
N ASP A 214 9.76 -11.28 10.62
CA ASP A 214 9.82 -12.71 10.32
C ASP A 214 10.00 -13.00 8.81
N TYR A 215 10.14 -11.99 7.95
CA TYR A 215 10.31 -12.21 6.52
C TYR A 215 11.72 -12.71 6.19
N ASP A 216 11.81 -13.84 5.48
CA ASP A 216 13.09 -14.44 5.08
C ASP A 216 13.69 -13.73 3.86
N ILE A 217 14.58 -12.77 4.14
CA ILE A 217 15.27 -11.95 3.14
C ILE A 217 16.30 -12.74 2.33
N GLU A 218 17.00 -13.69 2.97
CA GLU A 218 18.00 -14.48 2.27
C GLU A 218 17.35 -15.42 1.25
N HIS A 219 16.20 -15.99 1.62
CA HIS A 219 15.37 -16.74 0.70
C HIS A 219 14.91 -15.87 -0.49
N LEU A 220 14.39 -14.67 -0.24
CA LEU A 220 13.99 -13.74 -1.31
C LEU A 220 15.16 -13.41 -2.25
N VAL A 221 16.34 -13.07 -1.70
CA VAL A 221 17.54 -12.76 -2.51
C VAL A 221 17.93 -13.96 -3.37
N GLY A 222 17.87 -15.18 -2.82
CA GLY A 222 18.11 -16.42 -3.55
C GLY A 222 17.14 -16.62 -4.72
N LEU A 223 15.82 -16.42 -4.49
CA LEU A 223 14.79 -16.52 -5.53
C LEU A 223 15.02 -15.52 -6.66
N LEU A 224 15.24 -14.24 -6.32
CA LEU A 224 15.43 -13.17 -7.31
C LEU A 224 16.70 -13.41 -8.15
N THR A 225 17.78 -13.88 -7.51
CA THR A 225 19.03 -14.21 -8.19
C THR A 225 18.84 -15.38 -9.17
N LYS A 226 18.12 -16.44 -8.76
CA LYS A 226 17.79 -17.58 -9.64
C LYS A 226 16.92 -17.15 -10.81
N LEU A 227 15.88 -16.33 -10.56
CA LEU A 227 14.98 -15.82 -11.60
C LEU A 227 15.75 -14.99 -12.63
N LYS A 228 16.63 -14.09 -12.17
CA LYS A 228 17.50 -13.28 -13.03
C LYS A 228 18.48 -14.15 -13.84
N ALA A 229 19.04 -15.20 -13.24
CA ALA A 229 19.92 -16.12 -13.95
C ALA A 229 19.19 -16.92 -15.05
N LYS A 230 17.92 -17.27 -14.82
CA LYS A 230 17.08 -17.99 -15.79
C LYS A 230 16.62 -17.08 -16.94
N TYR A 231 16.32 -15.82 -16.65
CA TYR A 231 15.91 -14.80 -17.63
C TYR A 231 16.85 -13.59 -17.60
N PRO A 232 18.09 -13.73 -18.10
CA PRO A 232 19.12 -12.69 -17.95
C PRO A 232 18.79 -11.38 -18.69
N HIS A 233 17.94 -11.45 -19.71
CA HIS A 233 17.49 -10.29 -20.49
C HIS A 233 16.35 -9.51 -19.84
N LEU A 234 15.61 -10.09 -18.88
CA LEU A 234 14.46 -9.42 -18.25
C LEU A 234 14.90 -8.39 -17.22
N GLU A 235 14.41 -7.15 -17.31
CA GLU A 235 14.33 -6.29 -16.13
C GLU A 235 13.26 -6.83 -15.18
N ILE A 236 13.65 -7.22 -13.97
CA ILE A 236 12.73 -7.71 -12.95
C ILE A 236 12.38 -6.55 -12.04
N ILE A 237 11.09 -6.30 -11.85
CA ILE A 237 10.54 -5.19 -11.08
C ILE A 237 9.66 -5.75 -9.96
N MET A 238 9.76 -5.18 -8.77
CA MET A 238 8.83 -5.41 -7.66
C MET A 238 8.25 -4.07 -7.22
N GLU A 239 6.97 -4.07 -6.84
CA GLU A 239 6.26 -2.85 -6.42
C GLU A 239 5.62 -2.99 -5.02
N PRO A 240 6.40 -3.30 -3.96
CA PRO A 240 5.83 -3.39 -2.63
C PRO A 240 5.33 -2.01 -2.17
N GLY A 241 4.16 -2.01 -1.53
CA GLY A 241 3.55 -0.83 -0.92
C GLY A 241 3.82 -0.80 0.57
N SER A 242 3.09 -1.64 1.34
CA SER A 242 3.21 -1.72 2.80
C SER A 242 4.65 -1.84 3.28
N ALA A 243 5.50 -2.63 2.61
CA ALA A 243 6.88 -2.82 3.06
C ALA A 243 7.68 -1.50 3.20
N PHE A 244 7.38 -0.47 2.42
CA PHE A 244 8.04 0.83 2.57
C PHE A 244 7.69 1.50 3.91
N ALA A 245 6.43 1.41 4.34
CA ALA A 245 5.90 2.12 5.50
C ALA A 245 5.44 1.20 6.65
N TRP A 246 5.76 -0.10 6.57
CA TRP A 246 5.42 -1.10 7.57
C TRP A 246 6.01 -0.76 8.93
N GLN A 247 5.15 -0.62 9.94
CA GLN A 247 5.49 -0.25 11.31
C GLN A 247 6.37 1.01 11.39
N THR A 248 6.12 1.98 10.51
CA THR A 248 6.89 3.24 10.49
C THR A 248 6.23 4.37 11.26
N GLY A 249 5.02 4.18 11.77
CA GLY A 249 4.33 5.24 12.47
C GLY A 249 2.99 4.83 13.05
N VAL A 250 2.37 5.79 13.71
CA VAL A 250 1.22 5.59 14.58
C VAL A 250 0.09 6.55 14.24
N LEU A 251 -1.12 6.23 14.70
CA LEU A 251 -2.21 7.18 14.87
C LEU A 251 -2.38 7.43 16.37
N ILE A 252 -2.22 8.69 16.77
CA ILE A 252 -2.45 9.14 18.14
C ILE A 252 -3.86 9.72 18.22
N SER A 253 -4.59 9.27 19.24
CA SER A 253 -5.93 9.71 19.59
C SER A 253 -6.01 10.00 21.09
N THR A 254 -7.06 10.71 21.50
CA THR A 254 -7.37 11.03 22.90
C THR A 254 -8.72 10.42 23.29
N VAL A 255 -8.81 9.88 24.50
CA VAL A 255 -10.08 9.49 25.12
C VAL A 255 -10.88 10.76 25.44
N VAL A 256 -12.01 10.94 24.77
CA VAL A 256 -12.92 12.10 24.92
C VAL A 256 -14.00 11.82 25.96
N ASP A 257 -14.46 10.57 26.04
CA ASP A 257 -15.47 10.13 27.00
C ASP A 257 -15.32 8.63 27.29
N ILE A 258 -15.93 8.16 28.38
CA ILE A 258 -16.01 6.74 28.72
C ILE A 258 -17.47 6.43 29.07
N VAL A 259 -18.12 5.64 28.23
CA VAL A 259 -19.53 5.25 28.41
C VAL A 259 -19.63 3.80 28.84
N GLU A 260 -20.63 3.48 29.66
CA GLU A 260 -20.92 2.10 30.06
C GLU A 260 -22.39 1.77 29.79
N ASN A 261 -22.64 0.69 29.06
CA ASN A 261 -23.98 0.18 28.82
C ASN A 261 -24.01 -1.34 28.89
N HIS A 262 -24.92 -1.89 29.69
CA HIS A 262 -25.05 -3.33 29.93
C HIS A 262 -23.72 -4.04 30.25
N GLY A 263 -22.84 -3.37 31.03
CA GLY A 263 -21.55 -3.90 31.45
C GLY A 263 -20.43 -3.80 30.40
N ILE A 264 -20.70 -3.22 29.23
CA ILE A 264 -19.68 -2.93 28.21
C ILE A 264 -19.20 -1.49 28.43
N LYS A 265 -17.91 -1.33 28.72
CA LYS A 265 -17.25 -0.02 28.78
C LYS A 265 -16.66 0.31 27.41
N THR A 266 -16.96 1.50 26.90
CA THR A 266 -16.43 2.01 25.64
C THR A 266 -15.67 3.30 25.89
N ALA A 267 -14.39 3.33 25.52
CA ALA A 267 -13.62 4.57 25.45
C ALA A 267 -13.93 5.25 24.11
N MET A 268 -14.56 6.41 24.18
CA MET A 268 -14.90 7.23 23.02
C MET A 268 -13.69 8.07 22.63
N LEU A 269 -13.27 7.98 21.37
CA LEU A 269 -12.02 8.55 20.88
C LEU A 269 -12.27 9.75 19.96
N ASP A 270 -11.29 10.64 19.84
CA ASP A 270 -11.32 11.76 18.88
C ASP A 270 -10.97 11.36 17.42
N VAL A 271 -11.02 10.07 17.12
CA VAL A 271 -10.87 9.48 15.77
C VAL A 271 -12.08 8.61 15.42
N SER A 272 -12.22 8.22 14.16
CA SER A 272 -13.25 7.29 13.69
C SER A 272 -12.59 6.12 12.97
N PHE A 273 -13.02 4.89 13.25
CA PHE A 273 -12.57 3.71 12.50
C PHE A 273 -13.04 3.79 11.05
N ALA A 274 -14.29 4.16 10.81
CA ALA A 274 -14.82 4.31 9.45
C ALA A 274 -14.10 5.40 8.64
N CYS A 275 -13.71 6.51 9.28
CA CYS A 275 -13.07 7.62 8.57
C CYS A 275 -11.55 7.49 8.48
N HIS A 276 -10.91 6.98 9.54
CA HIS A 276 -9.47 7.11 9.76
C HIS A 276 -8.75 5.76 9.86
N MET A 277 -9.46 4.65 10.03
CA MET A 277 -8.86 3.32 10.01
C MET A 277 -9.79 2.35 9.26
N PRO A 278 -10.20 2.68 8.01
CA PRO A 278 -11.29 1.98 7.33
C PRO A 278 -11.01 0.49 7.15
N ASP A 279 -9.74 0.09 6.97
CA ASP A 279 -9.39 -1.33 6.86
C ASP A 279 -9.65 -2.12 8.13
N CYS A 280 -9.66 -1.51 9.33
CA CYS A 280 -10.10 -2.20 10.53
C CYS A 280 -11.57 -2.68 10.41
N LEU A 281 -12.38 -2.06 9.55
CA LEU A 281 -13.77 -2.45 9.29
C LEU A 281 -13.95 -3.20 7.95
N GLU A 282 -13.27 -2.77 6.88
CA GLU A 282 -13.39 -3.35 5.53
C GLU A 282 -12.65 -4.68 5.38
N MET A 283 -11.51 -4.81 6.06
CA MET A 283 -10.72 -6.04 6.18
C MET A 283 -10.53 -6.33 7.67
N PRO A 284 -11.58 -6.81 8.37
CA PRO A 284 -11.67 -6.72 9.81
C PRO A 284 -10.40 -7.18 10.52
N TYR A 285 -9.64 -6.22 11.04
CA TYR A 285 -8.46 -6.48 11.84
C TYR A 285 -8.48 -5.56 13.04
N LYS A 286 -7.96 -6.08 14.15
CA LYS A 286 -7.84 -5.36 15.40
C LYS A 286 -6.45 -4.74 15.46
N PRO A 287 -6.32 -3.40 15.47
CA PRO A 287 -5.00 -2.79 15.50
C PRO A 287 -4.32 -2.98 16.86
N GLN A 288 -2.99 -2.96 16.86
CA GLN A 288 -2.23 -2.99 18.10
C GLN A 288 -2.30 -1.61 18.77
N ILE A 289 -2.59 -1.59 20.08
CA ILE A 289 -2.50 -0.38 20.90
C ILE A 289 -1.28 -0.49 21.79
N ARG A 290 -0.43 0.53 21.78
CA ARG A 290 0.75 0.62 22.64
C ARG A 290 0.34 0.57 24.12
N GLY A 291 0.95 -0.34 24.88
CA GLY A 291 0.69 -0.47 26.32
C GLY A 291 -0.64 -1.14 26.68
N ALA A 292 -1.40 -1.64 25.69
CA ALA A 292 -2.59 -2.44 25.92
C ALA A 292 -2.32 -3.92 25.68
N TYR A 293 -3.06 -4.78 26.36
CA TYR A 293 -3.17 -6.19 26.02
C TYR A 293 -4.09 -6.33 24.81
N HIS A 294 -3.63 -7.09 23.82
CA HIS A 294 -4.36 -7.25 22.57
C HIS A 294 -5.73 -7.89 22.81
N ASP A 295 -5.83 -8.88 23.69
CA ASP A 295 -7.08 -9.56 24.04
C ASP A 295 -7.54 -9.21 25.46
N PRO A 296 -8.85 -9.30 25.75
CA PRO A 296 -9.38 -9.13 27.09
C PRO A 296 -8.71 -10.06 28.10
N ILE A 297 -8.28 -9.49 29.23
CA ILE A 297 -7.71 -10.22 30.36
C ILE A 297 -8.66 -10.11 31.54
N GLU A 298 -9.06 -11.26 32.10
CA GLU A 298 -9.91 -11.32 33.27
C GLU A 298 -9.33 -10.52 34.44
N GLY A 299 -10.17 -9.70 35.07
CA GLY A 299 -9.78 -8.83 36.19
C GLY A 299 -9.07 -7.53 35.79
N LYS A 300 -8.71 -7.33 34.52
CA LYS A 300 -8.13 -6.07 34.05
C LYS A 300 -9.18 -5.10 33.52
N PRO A 301 -8.98 -3.78 33.70
CA PRO A 301 -9.77 -2.76 33.00
C PRO A 301 -9.82 -3.04 31.50
N THR A 302 -11.02 -3.23 30.96
CA THR A 302 -11.23 -3.62 29.57
C THR A 302 -12.20 -2.65 28.92
N TYR A 303 -11.84 -2.16 27.73
CA TYR A 303 -12.58 -1.15 27.02
C TYR A 303 -12.69 -1.51 25.54
N ARG A 304 -13.90 -1.35 25.01
CA ARG A 304 -14.13 -1.19 23.59
C ARG A 304 -13.61 0.16 23.12
N MET A 305 -13.01 0.25 21.94
CA MET A 305 -12.63 1.54 21.37
C MET A 305 -13.74 2.01 20.44
N GLY A 306 -14.40 3.12 20.79
CA GLY A 306 -15.46 3.74 20.01
C GLY A 306 -14.96 4.98 19.27
N GLY A 307 -15.33 5.11 18.00
CA GLY A 307 -15.02 6.28 17.18
C GLY A 307 -16.03 7.43 17.35
N ASN A 308 -15.69 8.60 16.81
CA ASN A 308 -16.49 9.82 16.91
C ASN A 308 -17.46 10.07 15.74
N SER A 309 -17.64 9.15 14.79
CA SER A 309 -18.71 9.28 13.79
C SER A 309 -20.05 8.80 14.36
N CYS A 310 -21.15 9.13 13.66
CA CYS A 310 -22.49 8.67 14.06
C CYS A 310 -22.82 7.26 13.55
N LEU A 311 -21.88 6.59 12.88
CA LEU A 311 -22.10 5.23 12.40
C LEU A 311 -22.15 4.28 13.60
N SER A 312 -23.21 3.47 13.69
CA SER A 312 -23.40 2.53 14.81
C SER A 312 -22.29 1.48 14.91
N GLY A 313 -21.65 1.13 13.79
CA GLY A 313 -20.50 0.24 13.71
C GLY A 313 -19.14 0.93 13.83
N ASP A 314 -19.08 2.21 14.23
CA ASP A 314 -17.82 2.93 14.41
C ASP A 314 -17.16 2.58 15.75
N PHE A 315 -16.79 1.32 15.89
CA PHE A 315 -16.01 0.83 17.01
C PHE A 315 -15.19 -0.37 16.56
N MET A 316 -14.14 -0.68 17.32
CA MET A 316 -13.36 -1.88 17.10
C MET A 316 -13.04 -2.52 18.44
N GLY A 317 -12.99 -3.85 18.45
CA GLY A 317 -12.35 -4.69 19.47
C GLY A 317 -12.68 -4.40 20.94
N ASP A 318 -12.00 -5.12 21.81
CA ASP A 318 -11.97 -4.87 23.26
C ASP A 318 -10.52 -5.08 23.73
N TRP A 319 -9.88 -4.07 24.33
CA TRP A 319 -8.50 -4.17 24.83
C TRP A 319 -8.49 -4.04 26.35
N SER A 320 -7.56 -4.73 27.00
CA SER A 320 -7.30 -4.55 28.42
C SER A 320 -6.08 -3.66 28.68
N PHE A 321 -6.10 -2.95 29.80
CA PHE A 321 -5.03 -2.06 30.25
C PHE A 321 -4.61 -2.45 31.66
N ASP A 322 -3.40 -2.04 32.06
CA ASP A 322 -2.95 -2.26 33.45
C ASP A 322 -3.70 -1.35 34.44
N GLU A 323 -4.00 -0.12 34.04
CA GLU A 323 -4.75 0.86 34.82
C GLU A 323 -6.03 1.29 34.09
N PRO A 324 -7.09 1.71 34.80
CA PRO A 324 -8.30 2.25 34.18
C PRO A 324 -7.99 3.49 33.32
N LEU A 325 -8.57 3.55 32.12
CA LEU A 325 -8.49 4.73 31.27
C LEU A 325 -9.24 5.92 31.90
N ALA A 326 -8.73 7.11 31.66
CA ALA A 326 -9.33 8.39 32.00
C ALA A 326 -9.55 9.27 30.77
N ILE A 327 -10.50 10.21 30.86
CA ILE A 327 -10.68 11.26 29.85
C ILE A 327 -9.39 12.08 29.75
N GLY A 328 -8.90 12.27 28.53
CA GLY A 328 -7.63 12.94 28.24
C GLY A 328 -6.45 11.99 28.01
N ASP A 329 -6.59 10.69 28.32
CA ASP A 329 -5.55 9.70 28.04
C ASP A 329 -5.30 9.55 26.54
N LYS A 330 -4.05 9.31 26.17
CA LYS A 330 -3.65 9.06 24.78
C LYS A 330 -3.75 7.59 24.44
N ILE A 331 -4.42 7.30 23.33
CA ILE A 331 -4.42 5.99 22.70
C ILE A 331 -3.51 6.05 21.47
N VAL A 332 -2.54 5.15 21.39
CA VAL A 332 -1.57 5.08 20.31
C VAL A 332 -1.79 3.78 19.54
N PHE A 333 -2.41 3.92 18.37
CA PHE A 333 -2.58 2.81 17.43
C PHE A 333 -1.30 2.64 16.60
N GLU A 334 -0.69 1.47 16.68
CA GLU A 334 0.53 1.15 15.94
C GLU A 334 0.23 0.83 14.47
N ASP A 335 1.21 1.07 13.60
CA ASP A 335 1.22 0.71 12.18
C ASP A 335 0.09 1.33 11.33
N MET A 336 -0.11 2.64 11.49
CA MET A 336 -1.25 3.37 10.90
C MET A 336 -0.89 4.31 9.74
N ILE A 337 0.24 4.05 9.06
CA ILE A 337 0.72 4.91 7.98
C ILE A 337 0.33 4.34 6.60
N HIS A 338 0.59 3.06 6.36
CA HIS A 338 0.27 2.40 5.09
C HIS A 338 -1.18 1.93 5.07
N TYR A 339 -1.79 1.93 3.87
CA TYR A 339 -3.22 1.63 3.61
C TYR A 339 -4.24 2.34 4.52
N THR A 340 -3.79 3.38 5.23
CA THR A 340 -4.61 4.14 6.17
C THR A 340 -4.80 5.55 5.63
N ILE A 341 -3.74 6.38 5.62
CA ILE A 341 -3.80 7.78 5.17
C ILE A 341 -4.34 7.93 3.73
N VAL A 342 -4.04 6.97 2.86
CA VAL A 342 -4.46 6.98 1.45
C VAL A 342 -5.95 6.66 1.25
N LYS A 343 -6.64 6.17 2.29
CA LYS A 343 -8.05 5.77 2.27
C LYS A 343 -8.93 6.57 3.22
N THR A 344 -8.37 7.54 3.94
CA THR A 344 -9.13 8.31 4.92
C THR A 344 -10.23 9.14 4.27
N THR A 345 -11.27 9.40 5.04
CA THR A 345 -12.37 10.26 4.62
C THR A 345 -12.68 11.31 5.68
N MET A 346 -13.55 12.27 5.33
CA MET A 346 -14.18 13.18 6.28
C MET A 346 -15.69 12.88 6.33
N PHE A 347 -16.03 11.59 6.34
CA PHE A 347 -17.41 11.16 6.50
C PHE A 347 -17.99 11.76 7.80
N ASN A 348 -19.27 12.11 7.79
CA ASN A 348 -19.93 12.90 8.83
C ASN A 348 -19.33 14.29 9.13
N GLY A 349 -18.40 14.79 8.31
CA GLY A 349 -17.65 16.02 8.62
C GLY A 349 -16.71 15.87 9.80
N VAL A 350 -16.36 14.64 10.18
CA VAL A 350 -15.35 14.36 11.21
C VAL A 350 -14.02 14.97 10.77
N SER A 351 -13.36 15.66 11.71
CA SER A 351 -12.07 16.29 11.45
C SER A 351 -11.01 15.22 11.18
N HIS A 352 -10.29 15.38 10.07
CA HIS A 352 -9.22 14.46 9.71
C HIS A 352 -8.00 14.65 10.62
N PRO A 353 -7.32 13.58 11.07
CA PRO A 353 -6.10 13.67 11.85
C PRO A 353 -5.00 14.46 11.13
N ALA A 354 -4.20 15.24 11.86
CA ALA A 354 -3.04 15.89 11.27
C ALA A 354 -2.05 14.84 10.73
N LEU A 355 -1.29 15.19 9.69
CA LEU A 355 -0.19 14.38 9.18
C LEU A 355 1.11 14.99 9.68
N ALA A 356 2.00 14.18 10.25
CA ALA A 356 3.29 14.65 10.72
C ALA A 356 4.41 13.63 10.51
N LEU A 357 5.65 14.14 10.56
CA LEU A 357 6.87 13.37 10.64
C LEU A 357 7.55 13.67 11.98
N TRP A 358 7.96 12.63 12.69
CA TRP A 358 8.99 12.73 13.73
C TRP A 358 10.36 12.55 13.07
N SER A 359 11.15 13.63 13.00
CA SER A 359 12.44 13.59 12.32
C SER A 359 13.50 12.84 13.11
N LYS A 360 14.59 12.46 12.44
CA LYS A 360 15.79 11.88 13.07
C LYS A 360 16.50 12.79 14.10
N ASP A 361 16.13 14.07 14.13
CA ASP A 361 16.67 15.08 15.06
C ASP A 361 15.71 15.33 16.24
N ASP A 362 14.77 14.40 16.49
CA ASP A 362 13.75 14.47 17.54
C ASP A 362 12.87 15.72 17.48
N LYS A 363 12.45 16.09 16.26
CA LYS A 363 11.54 17.22 16.02
C LYS A 363 10.26 16.77 15.32
N LEU A 364 9.13 17.24 15.83
CA LEU A 364 7.85 17.12 15.14
C LEU A 364 7.78 18.10 13.97
N GLN A 365 7.49 17.57 12.79
CA GLN A 365 7.22 18.35 11.58
C GLN A 365 5.78 18.09 11.14
N ILE A 366 4.91 19.09 11.30
CA ILE A 366 3.54 19.00 10.81
C ILE A 366 3.56 19.12 9.28
N TYR A 367 3.17 18.05 8.62
CA TYR A 367 3.03 17.98 7.17
C TYR A 367 1.71 18.58 6.71
N ARG A 368 0.61 18.32 7.42
CA ARG A 368 -0.69 18.88 7.08
C ARG A 368 -1.62 18.91 8.28
N GLU A 369 -2.33 20.01 8.42
CA GLU A 369 -3.54 20.11 9.24
C GLU A 369 -4.71 20.30 8.28
N PHE A 370 -5.86 19.75 8.66
CA PHE A 370 -7.06 19.80 7.85
C PHE A 370 -8.10 20.72 8.47
N ASP A 371 -8.82 21.45 7.64
CA ASP A 371 -9.81 22.42 8.08
C ASP A 371 -11.19 22.20 7.44
N TYR A 372 -12.11 23.12 7.70
CA TYR A 372 -13.45 23.10 7.14
C TYR A 372 -13.47 23.15 5.60
N ASN A 373 -12.50 23.82 4.96
CA ASN A 373 -12.45 23.94 3.50
C ASN A 373 -12.10 22.61 2.84
N ASP A 374 -11.27 21.78 3.48
CA ASP A 374 -10.99 20.42 3.00
C ASP A 374 -12.25 19.55 2.93
N TYR A 375 -13.15 19.70 3.91
CA TYR A 375 -14.46 19.04 3.89
C TYR A 375 -15.37 19.66 2.82
N LYS A 376 -15.52 20.99 2.84
CA LYS A 376 -16.45 21.73 1.97
C LYS A 376 -16.15 21.53 0.48
N ASN A 377 -14.88 21.66 0.08
CA ASN A 377 -14.48 21.66 -1.33
C ASN A 377 -14.61 20.27 -1.99
N ARG A 378 -14.87 19.20 -1.22
CA ARG A 378 -15.22 17.88 -1.76
C ARG A 378 -16.68 17.81 -2.22
N MET A 379 -17.54 18.70 -1.72
CA MET A 379 -19.00 18.63 -1.89
C MET A 379 -19.52 19.47 -3.06
N SER A 380 -18.72 20.38 -3.64
CA SER A 380 -19.14 21.25 -4.75
C SER A 380 -17.98 21.88 -5.50
#